data_AF-A0A382VFB6-F1
#
_entry.id   AF-A0A382VFB6-F1
#
_cell.length_a   1.000
_cell.length_b   1.000
_cell.length_c   1.000
_cell.angle_alpha   90.00
_cell.angle_beta   90.00
_cell.angle_gamma   90.00
#
_symmetry.space_group_name_H-M   'P 1'
#
loop_
_entity.id
_entity.type
_entity.pdbx_description
1 polymer ?
#
loop_
_entity_poly.entity_id
_entity_poly.type
_entity_poly.pdbx_seq_one_letter_code
_entity_poly.pdbx_strand_id
1 'polypeptide(L)'
;MLIFILIISIISIATLWHSTIDNSAQNLYPKSSINIKYQLPWQREFYFNRIKEFEENPIGNNKIVFLGNSITAGGGNWNQRFNTNNIVNRGISGDYTEGILNRLNEIIYYKPIAVFLLTGVNEFFKDNSNNTEITPDYVADNILKIAEKIKNGSPSTRIYIQTIFPINNQYYMNVKMVDYNFLRNDYSP
;
A
#
# COMPACT_ATOMS: atom_id res chain seq x y z
N MET A 1 20.32 75.10 7.68
CA MET A 1 19.54 73.92 8.11
C MET A 1 19.41 73.01 6.90
N LEU A 2 20.36 72.08 6.73
CA LEU A 2 20.39 71.14 5.61
C LEU A 2 19.48 69.94 5.94
N ILE A 3 18.55 69.64 5.04
CA ILE A 3 17.67 68.46 5.11
C ILE A 3 18.38 67.31 4.40
N PHE A 4 18.77 66.28 5.15
CA PHE A 4 19.25 65.01 4.60
C PHE A 4 18.04 64.16 4.18
N ILE A 5 17.95 63.83 2.89
CA ILE A 5 16.99 62.85 2.37
C ILE A 5 17.67 61.48 2.40
N LEU A 6 17.17 60.59 3.26
CA LEU A 6 17.61 59.20 3.36
C LEU A 6 16.93 58.39 2.25
N ILE A 7 17.68 58.01 1.21
CA ILE A 7 17.21 57.07 0.19
C ILE A 7 17.41 55.66 0.74
N ILE A 8 16.32 55.03 1.18
CA ILE A 8 16.32 53.59 1.54
C ILE A 8 16.17 52.80 0.24
N SER A 9 17.28 52.24 -0.24
CA SER A 9 17.30 51.26 -1.31
C SER A 9 16.70 49.94 -0.80
N ILE A 10 15.50 49.62 -1.28
CA ILE A 10 14.86 48.31 -1.07
C ILE A 10 15.62 47.30 -1.95
N ILE A 11 16.55 46.56 -1.34
CA ILE A 11 17.16 45.41 -1.96
C ILE A 11 16.11 44.29 -1.92
N SER A 12 15.45 44.05 -3.05
CA SER A 12 14.65 42.85 -3.27
C SER A 12 15.57 41.65 -3.27
N ILE A 13 15.78 41.05 -2.10
CA ILE A 13 16.41 39.74 -1.98
C ILE A 13 15.40 38.75 -2.57
N ALA A 14 15.52 38.48 -3.86
CA ALA A 14 14.96 37.29 -4.46
C ALA A 14 15.61 36.11 -3.76
N THR A 15 14.94 35.55 -2.75
CA THR A 15 15.31 34.29 -2.15
C THR A 15 15.28 33.25 -3.26
N LEU A 16 16.47 32.88 -3.74
CA LEU A 16 16.70 31.71 -4.56
C LEU A 16 16.11 30.53 -3.80
N TRP A 17 14.91 30.10 -4.21
CA TRP A 17 14.38 28.79 -3.88
C TRP A 17 15.29 27.78 -4.56
N HIS A 18 16.40 27.44 -3.92
CA HIS A 18 17.04 26.15 -4.17
C HIS A 18 16.01 25.11 -3.71
N SER A 19 15.28 24.54 -4.67
CA SER A 19 14.58 23.28 -4.46
C SER A 19 15.66 22.28 -4.07
N THR A 20 15.86 22.09 -2.77
CA THR A 20 16.48 20.87 -2.27
C THR A 20 15.65 19.76 -2.89
N ILE A 21 16.24 19.01 -3.83
CA ILE A 21 15.67 17.75 -4.29
C ILE A 21 15.41 16.99 -2.99
N ASP A 22 14.12 16.81 -2.67
CA ASP A 22 13.73 16.12 -1.46
C ASP A 22 14.18 14.67 -1.63
N ASN A 23 15.33 14.34 -1.03
CA ASN A 23 15.91 12.99 -1.07
C ASN A 23 14.96 11.92 -0.52
N SER A 24 13.84 12.31 0.14
CA SER A 24 12.79 11.36 0.53
C SER A 24 12.01 10.81 -0.68
N ALA A 25 11.91 11.55 -1.79
CA ALA A 25 11.21 11.11 -2.99
C ALA A 25 11.94 9.95 -3.71
N GLN A 26 13.27 9.86 -3.57
CA GLN A 26 14.09 8.82 -4.22
C GLN A 26 13.91 7.39 -3.66
N ASN A 27 13.19 7.22 -2.54
CA ASN A 27 13.00 5.91 -1.88
C ASN A 27 11.52 5.58 -1.59
N LEU A 28 10.57 6.19 -2.32
CA LEU A 28 9.13 5.92 -2.11
C LEU A 28 8.70 4.53 -2.58
N TYR A 29 9.39 3.97 -3.57
CA TYR A 29 9.03 2.71 -4.19
C TYR A 29 10.07 1.62 -3.90
N PRO A 30 9.64 0.38 -3.62
CA PRO A 30 10.55 -0.73 -3.38
C PRO A 30 11.36 -1.06 -4.63
N LYS A 31 12.67 -1.20 -4.47
CA LYS A 31 13.60 -1.58 -5.56
C LYS A 31 13.44 -3.05 -5.89
N SER A 32 13.71 -3.42 -7.14
CA SER A 32 13.66 -4.81 -7.63
C SER A 32 14.66 -5.77 -6.95
N SER A 33 15.58 -5.27 -6.12
CA SER A 33 16.50 -6.09 -5.32
C SER A 33 15.91 -6.57 -3.99
N ILE A 34 14.77 -6.02 -3.55
CA ILE A 34 14.17 -6.39 -2.26
C ILE A 34 13.66 -7.84 -2.28
N ASN A 35 13.87 -8.53 -1.17
CA ASN A 35 13.32 -9.85 -0.93
C ASN A 35 12.05 -9.71 -0.08
N ILE A 36 10.90 -10.13 -0.62
CA ILE A 36 9.62 -10.11 0.09
C ILE A 36 9.36 -11.53 0.59
N LYS A 37 9.22 -11.68 1.91
CA LYS A 37 9.05 -12.98 2.57
C LYS A 37 7.87 -13.73 1.95
N TYR A 38 8.07 -15.01 1.66
CA TYR A 38 7.08 -15.96 1.11
C TYR A 38 6.53 -15.68 -0.29
N GLN A 39 6.91 -14.58 -0.93
CA GLN A 39 6.48 -14.20 -2.27
C GLN A 39 6.90 -15.28 -3.29
N LEU A 40 5.94 -15.70 -4.11
CA LEU A 40 6.16 -16.65 -5.20
C LEU A 40 6.77 -15.94 -6.43
N PRO A 41 7.51 -16.66 -7.30
CA PRO A 41 8.16 -16.05 -8.47
C PRO A 41 7.21 -15.28 -9.39
N TRP A 42 6.02 -15.82 -9.67
CA TRP A 42 5.03 -15.14 -10.51
C TRP A 42 4.43 -13.90 -9.84
N GLN A 43 4.26 -13.89 -8.51
CA GLN A 43 3.77 -12.72 -7.77
C GLN A 43 4.74 -11.54 -7.88
N ARG A 44 6.04 -11.85 -7.92
CA ARG A 44 7.10 -10.86 -8.01
C ARG A 44 6.98 -10.01 -9.28
N GLU A 45 6.69 -10.64 -10.41
CA GLU A 45 6.54 -9.94 -11.69
C GLU A 45 5.37 -8.95 -11.65
N PHE A 46 4.17 -9.41 -11.26
CA PHE A 46 3.00 -8.53 -11.11
C PHE A 46 3.25 -7.40 -10.10
N TYR A 47 3.95 -7.70 -9.00
CA TYR A 47 4.30 -6.72 -8.00
C TYR A 47 5.14 -5.59 -8.58
N PHE A 48 6.28 -5.88 -9.21
CA PHE A 48 7.15 -4.82 -9.73
C PHE A 48 6.60 -4.10 -10.94
N ASN A 49 5.84 -4.77 -11.80
CA ASN A 49 5.12 -4.10 -12.89
C ASN A 49 4.18 -3.05 -12.33
N ARG A 50 3.42 -3.40 -11.28
CA ARG A 50 2.48 -2.47 -10.67
C ARG A 50 3.15 -1.36 -9.85
N ILE A 51 4.28 -1.64 -9.20
CA ILE A 51 5.10 -0.62 -8.53
C ILE A 51 5.60 0.42 -9.54
N LYS A 52 6.06 -0.01 -10.72
CA LYS A 52 6.49 0.91 -11.78
C LYS A 52 5.34 1.81 -12.24
N GLU A 53 4.14 1.25 -12.42
CA GLU A 53 2.96 2.05 -12.76
C GLU A 53 2.62 3.08 -11.67
N PHE A 54 2.82 2.75 -10.39
CA PHE A 54 2.62 3.69 -9.28
C PHE A 54 3.68 4.79 -9.26
N GLU A 55 4.93 4.47 -9.60
CA GLU A 55 6.00 5.46 -9.75
C GLU A 55 5.71 6.46 -10.86
N GLU A 56 5.19 5.98 -12.00
CA GLU A 56 4.76 6.84 -13.10
C GLU A 56 3.47 7.64 -12.78
N ASN A 57 2.66 7.15 -11.84
CA ASN A 57 1.37 7.75 -11.45
C ASN A 57 1.23 7.85 -9.92
N PRO A 58 2.03 8.73 -9.27
CA PRO A 58 2.09 8.84 -7.82
C PRO A 58 0.74 9.24 -7.19
N ILE A 59 0.53 8.93 -5.90
CA ILE A 59 -0.75 9.23 -5.21
C ILE A 59 -1.07 10.73 -5.32
N GLY A 60 -0.11 11.60 -5.00
CA GLY A 60 -0.34 13.04 -4.92
C GLY A 60 -1.11 13.44 -3.65
N ASN A 61 -1.46 14.72 -3.55
CA ASN A 61 -2.12 15.25 -2.35
C ASN A 61 -3.65 15.06 -2.38
N ASN A 62 -4.28 15.11 -1.21
CA ASN A 62 -5.75 15.09 -1.04
C ASN A 62 -6.46 13.88 -1.65
N LYS A 63 -5.80 12.70 -1.64
CA LYS A 63 -6.36 11.45 -2.15
C LYS A 63 -6.92 10.54 -1.06
N ILE A 64 -7.78 9.63 -1.49
CA ILE A 64 -8.23 8.43 -0.78
C ILE A 64 -7.56 7.24 -1.45
N VAL A 65 -6.92 6.36 -0.67
CA VAL A 65 -6.18 5.22 -1.21
C VAL A 65 -6.98 3.94 -0.96
N PHE A 66 -7.21 3.18 -2.02
CA PHE A 66 -7.69 1.80 -1.92
C PHE A 66 -6.47 0.89 -2.01
N LEU A 67 -6.06 0.32 -0.88
CA LEU A 67 -4.83 -0.47 -0.73
C LEU A 67 -5.18 -1.95 -0.59
N GLY A 68 -4.54 -2.81 -1.39
CA GLY A 68 -4.79 -4.24 -1.27
C GLY A 68 -4.20 -5.08 -2.37
N ASN A 69 -4.86 -6.20 -2.64
CA ASN A 69 -4.44 -7.21 -3.60
C ASN A 69 -5.24 -7.15 -4.92
N SER A 70 -5.43 -8.30 -5.58
CA SER A 70 -6.18 -8.46 -6.84
C SER A 70 -7.63 -7.98 -6.75
N ILE A 71 -8.29 -8.12 -5.59
CA ILE A 71 -9.68 -7.67 -5.42
C ILE A 71 -9.74 -6.14 -5.54
N THR A 72 -8.81 -5.46 -4.86
CA THR A 72 -8.66 -4.00 -4.95
C THR A 72 -8.24 -3.56 -6.35
N ALA A 73 -7.30 -4.28 -6.99
CA ALA A 73 -6.84 -4.00 -8.33
C ALA A 73 -7.98 -4.12 -9.36
N GLY A 74 -8.73 -5.23 -9.30
CA GLY A 74 -9.84 -5.56 -10.22
C GLY A 74 -11.04 -4.62 -10.13
N GLY A 75 -11.15 -3.83 -9.05
CA GLY A 75 -12.09 -2.71 -9.00
C GLY A 75 -11.86 -1.65 -10.08
N GLY A 76 -10.65 -1.59 -10.65
CA GLY A 76 -10.31 -0.71 -11.77
C GLY A 76 -10.40 0.76 -11.36
N ASN A 77 -11.25 1.51 -12.08
CA ASN A 77 -11.48 2.93 -11.81
C ASN A 77 -12.48 3.12 -10.66
N TRP A 78 -11.97 3.17 -9.43
CA TRP A 78 -12.78 3.42 -8.24
C TRP A 78 -13.48 4.78 -8.25
N ASN A 79 -12.91 5.80 -8.90
CA ASN A 79 -13.53 7.11 -9.04
C ASN A 79 -14.88 7.02 -9.78
N GLN A 80 -14.95 6.22 -10.85
CA GLN A 80 -16.19 6.01 -11.59
C GLN A 80 -17.25 5.31 -10.75
N ARG A 81 -16.85 4.36 -9.89
CA ARG A 81 -17.78 3.60 -9.03
C ARG A 81 -18.40 4.45 -7.93
N PHE A 82 -17.64 5.41 -7.41
CA PHE A 82 -18.07 6.28 -6.32
C PHE A 82 -18.45 7.70 -6.76
N ASN A 83 -18.46 7.97 -8.07
CA ASN A 83 -18.72 9.29 -8.64
C ASN A 83 -17.88 10.41 -7.99
N THR A 84 -16.57 10.19 -7.93
CA THR A 84 -15.58 11.14 -7.36
C THR A 84 -14.34 11.21 -8.26
N ASN A 85 -13.30 11.96 -7.87
CA ASN A 85 -12.06 12.13 -8.64
C ASN A 85 -10.77 12.03 -7.80
N ASN A 86 -10.90 11.66 -6.51
CA ASN A 86 -9.80 11.67 -5.57
C ASN A 86 -9.46 10.28 -4.99
N ILE A 87 -9.99 9.20 -5.55
CA ILE A 87 -9.60 7.83 -5.18
C ILE A 87 -8.47 7.35 -6.08
N VAL A 88 -7.45 6.71 -5.50
CA VAL A 88 -6.38 6.03 -6.24
C VAL A 88 -6.36 4.54 -5.90
N ASN A 89 -6.17 3.72 -6.93
CA ASN A 89 -6.05 2.28 -6.79
C ASN A 89 -4.59 1.92 -6.49
N ARG A 90 -4.34 1.27 -5.34
CA ARG A 90 -3.05 0.71 -4.93
C ARG A 90 -3.14 -0.80 -4.68
N GLY A 91 -4.00 -1.46 -5.47
CA GLY A 91 -4.14 -2.91 -5.55
C GLY A 91 -3.06 -3.56 -6.43
N ILE A 92 -2.49 -4.66 -5.97
CA ILE A 92 -1.53 -5.49 -6.73
C ILE A 92 -2.02 -6.94 -6.75
N SER A 93 -2.18 -7.53 -7.94
CA SER A 93 -2.63 -8.92 -8.05
C SER A 93 -1.65 -9.90 -7.39
N GLY A 94 -2.20 -10.83 -6.59
CA GLY A 94 -1.40 -11.83 -5.87
C GLY A 94 -0.62 -11.28 -4.67
N ASP A 95 -0.74 -9.99 -4.32
CA ASP A 95 0.03 -9.41 -3.22
C ASP A 95 -0.31 -10.03 -1.86
N TYR A 96 0.73 -10.22 -1.04
CA TYR A 96 0.64 -10.66 0.34
C TYR A 96 0.76 -9.46 1.28
N THR A 97 0.40 -9.64 2.54
CA THR A 97 0.59 -8.65 3.60
C THR A 97 2.06 -8.19 3.71
N GLU A 98 3.02 -9.09 3.57
CA GLU A 98 4.46 -8.76 3.51
C GLU A 98 4.80 -7.86 2.33
N GLY A 99 4.19 -8.08 1.16
CA GLY A 99 4.39 -7.19 0.01
C GLY A 99 3.86 -5.80 0.30
N ILE A 100 2.66 -5.69 0.89
CA ILE A 100 2.09 -4.40 1.31
C ILE A 100 2.99 -3.67 2.31
N LEU A 101 3.52 -4.37 3.32
CA LEU A 101 4.44 -3.80 4.32
C LEU A 101 5.68 -3.15 3.69
N ASN A 102 6.13 -3.64 2.53
CA ASN A 102 7.31 -3.17 1.82
C ASN A 102 7.03 -2.04 0.81
N ARG A 103 5.78 -1.58 0.69
CA ARG A 103 5.38 -0.47 -0.22
C ARG A 103 4.55 0.62 0.45
N LEU A 104 4.71 0.80 1.76
CA LEU A 104 3.99 1.82 2.52
C LEU A 104 4.60 3.23 2.42
N ASN A 105 5.85 3.36 1.94
CA ASN A 105 6.56 4.64 1.91
C ASN A 105 5.81 5.70 1.10
N GLU A 106 5.28 5.34 -0.08
CA GLU A 106 4.45 6.24 -0.89
C GLU A 106 3.23 6.78 -0.11
N ILE A 107 2.52 5.89 0.59
CA ILE A 107 1.31 6.23 1.37
C ILE A 107 1.67 7.14 2.55
N ILE A 108 2.74 6.82 3.27
CA ILE A 108 3.24 7.60 4.41
C ILE A 108 3.71 8.97 3.96
N TYR A 109 4.36 9.06 2.81
CA TYR A 109 4.86 10.31 2.25
C TYR A 109 3.71 11.27 1.89
N TYR A 110 2.74 10.79 1.09
CA TYR A 110 1.63 11.61 0.59
C TYR A 110 0.52 11.88 1.61
N LYS A 111 0.48 11.15 2.73
CA LYS A 111 -0.46 11.37 3.85
C LYS A 111 -1.92 11.51 3.38
N PRO A 112 -2.51 10.47 2.77
CA PRO A 112 -3.84 10.56 2.20
C PRO A 112 -4.92 10.85 3.24
N ILE A 113 -6.07 11.32 2.78
CA ILE A 113 -7.27 11.59 3.61
C ILE A 113 -7.76 10.31 4.30
N ALA A 114 -7.69 9.19 3.58
CA ALA A 114 -8.08 7.88 4.07
C ALA A 114 -7.36 6.76 3.30
N VAL A 115 -7.18 5.63 3.97
CA VAL A 115 -6.77 4.35 3.38
C VAL A 115 -7.84 3.30 3.68
N PHE A 116 -8.34 2.64 2.64
CA PHE A 116 -9.18 1.45 2.74
C PHE A 116 -8.29 0.23 2.45
N LEU A 117 -8.04 -0.59 3.47
CA LEU A 117 -7.16 -1.75 3.40
C LEU A 117 -7.99 -3.04 3.25
N LEU A 118 -7.73 -3.82 2.20
CA LEU A 118 -8.27 -5.17 2.01
C LEU A 118 -7.17 -6.10 1.50
N THR A 119 -6.75 -7.05 2.34
CA THR A 119 -5.64 -7.97 2.04
C THR A 119 -5.70 -9.23 2.91
N GLY A 120 -4.78 -10.19 2.71
CA GLY A 120 -4.58 -11.36 3.55
C GLY A 120 -5.14 -12.68 3.00
N VAL A 121 -6.05 -12.64 2.03
CA VAL A 121 -6.65 -13.87 1.46
C VAL A 121 -5.63 -14.72 0.68
N ASN A 122 -4.63 -14.08 0.06
CA ASN A 122 -3.73 -14.75 -0.87
C ASN A 122 -2.77 -15.71 -0.14
N GLU A 123 -2.39 -15.40 1.10
CA GLU A 123 -1.53 -16.26 1.93
C GLU A 123 -2.11 -17.67 2.12
N PHE A 124 -3.43 -17.80 2.05
CA PHE A 124 -4.17 -19.06 2.21
C PHE A 124 -4.48 -19.77 0.90
N PHE A 125 -3.97 -19.27 -0.23
CA PHE A 125 -4.19 -19.84 -1.55
C PHE A 125 -3.07 -20.78 -2.04
N LYS A 126 -1.99 -20.92 -1.26
CA LYS A 126 -0.90 -21.88 -1.55
C LYS A 126 -0.78 -22.92 -0.45
N ASP A 127 -0.10 -24.01 -0.76
CA ASP A 127 0.36 -24.98 0.23
C ASP A 127 1.39 -24.32 1.18
N ASN A 128 1.07 -24.29 2.47
CA ASN A 128 1.90 -23.73 3.52
C ASN A 128 2.52 -24.80 4.43
N SER A 129 2.52 -26.07 4.04
CA SER A 129 3.16 -27.16 4.80
C SER A 129 4.63 -26.89 5.11
N ASN A 130 5.33 -26.23 4.18
CA ASN A 130 6.72 -25.81 4.33
C ASN A 130 6.89 -24.37 4.88
N ASN A 131 5.79 -23.69 5.18
CA ASN A 131 5.75 -22.31 5.69
C ASN A 131 4.83 -22.23 6.91
N THR A 132 5.09 -23.04 7.94
CA THR A 132 4.23 -23.19 9.12
C THR A 132 4.02 -21.91 9.93
N GLU A 133 4.85 -20.89 9.71
CA GLU A 133 4.68 -19.56 10.28
C GLU A 133 3.51 -18.77 9.67
N ILE A 134 3.01 -19.17 8.49
CA ILE A 134 1.86 -18.52 7.85
C ILE A 134 0.57 -19.09 8.48
N THR A 135 0.12 -18.42 9.53
CA THR A 135 -1.12 -18.73 10.26
C THR A 135 -2.15 -17.59 10.10
N PRO A 136 -3.43 -17.81 10.48
CA PRO A 136 -4.41 -16.73 10.58
C PRO A 136 -3.94 -15.58 11.46
N ASP A 137 -3.29 -15.88 12.59
CA ASP A 137 -2.73 -14.88 13.51
C ASP A 137 -1.60 -14.08 12.84
N TYR A 138 -0.67 -14.74 12.14
CA TYR A 138 0.40 -14.07 11.40
C TYR A 138 -0.14 -13.07 10.37
N VAL A 139 -1.18 -13.45 9.62
CA VAL A 139 -1.82 -12.58 8.63
C VAL A 139 -2.55 -11.42 9.32
N ALA A 140 -3.27 -11.68 10.41
CA ALA A 140 -3.95 -10.66 11.19
C ALA A 140 -2.97 -9.64 11.78
N ASP A 141 -1.87 -10.12 12.38
CA ASP A 141 -0.81 -9.29 12.94
C ASP A 141 -0.17 -8.41 11.86
N ASN A 142 0.09 -8.94 10.67
CA ASN A 142 0.60 -8.13 9.58
C ASN A 142 -0.39 -7.08 9.08
N ILE A 143 -1.70 -7.37 9.03
CA ILE A 143 -2.74 -6.38 8.72
C ILE A 143 -2.73 -5.25 9.75
N LEU A 144 -2.65 -5.57 11.04
CA LEU A 144 -2.57 -4.60 12.12
C LEU A 144 -1.27 -3.77 12.03
N LYS A 145 -0.14 -4.42 11.74
CA LYS A 145 1.16 -3.77 11.55
C LYS A 145 1.18 -2.82 10.36
N ILE A 146 0.50 -3.15 9.27
CA ILE A 146 0.31 -2.23 8.13
C ILE A 146 -0.42 -0.98 8.59
N ALA A 147 -1.54 -1.15 9.29
CA ALA A 147 -2.33 -0.02 9.79
C ALA A 147 -1.52 0.83 10.79
N GLU A 148 -0.78 0.19 11.71
CA GLU A 148 0.08 0.87 12.67
C GLU A 148 1.17 1.69 11.99
N LYS A 149 1.89 1.12 11.00
CA LYS A 149 2.91 1.85 10.23
C LYS A 149 2.34 3.06 9.52
N ILE A 150 1.17 2.93 8.89
CA ILE A 150 0.49 4.06 8.24
C ILE A 150 0.10 5.11 9.29
N LYS A 151 -0.44 4.69 10.43
CA LYS A 151 -0.86 5.61 11.50
C LYS A 151 0.33 6.39 12.08
N ASN A 152 1.47 5.73 12.28
CA ASN A 152 2.68 6.35 12.82
C ASN A 152 3.31 7.32 11.81
N GLY A 153 3.37 6.94 10.52
CA GLY A 153 3.94 7.79 9.46
C GLY A 153 3.00 8.90 8.96
N SER A 154 1.69 8.71 9.11
CA SER A 154 0.66 9.66 8.69
C SER A 154 -0.49 9.73 9.71
N PRO A 155 -0.29 10.43 10.85
CA PRO A 155 -1.26 10.43 11.96
C PRO A 155 -2.65 10.95 11.62
N SER A 156 -2.78 11.81 10.60
CA SER A 156 -4.05 12.37 10.14
C SER A 156 -4.80 11.45 9.15
N THR A 157 -4.13 10.46 8.57
CA THR A 157 -4.77 9.50 7.66
C THR A 157 -5.74 8.61 8.44
N ARG A 158 -7.00 8.57 7.99
CA ARG A 158 -8.00 7.63 8.51
C ARG A 158 -7.79 6.25 7.90
N ILE A 159 -7.81 5.20 8.70
CA ILE A 159 -7.55 3.85 8.24
C ILE A 159 -8.81 3.01 8.45
N TYR A 160 -9.31 2.42 7.38
CA TYR A 160 -10.46 1.52 7.38
C TYR A 160 -9.96 0.12 6.98
N ILE A 161 -9.91 -0.79 7.96
CA ILE A 161 -9.56 -2.19 7.73
C ILE A 161 -10.84 -2.91 7.34
N GLN A 162 -10.85 -3.50 6.14
CA GLN A 162 -11.95 -4.32 5.66
C GLN A 162 -11.70 -5.77 6.05
N THR A 163 -12.75 -6.47 6.49
CA THR A 163 -12.70 -7.90 6.73
C THR A 163 -12.38 -8.64 5.43
N ILE A 164 -11.60 -9.72 5.54
CA ILE A 164 -11.32 -10.60 4.40
C ILE A 164 -12.66 -11.13 3.84
N PHE A 165 -12.84 -11.04 2.53
CA PHE A 165 -14.06 -11.51 1.89
C PHE A 165 -14.20 -13.02 2.01
N PRO A 166 -15.43 -13.54 2.18
CA PRO A 166 -15.67 -14.97 2.15
C PRO A 166 -15.33 -15.54 0.77
N ILE A 167 -14.88 -16.79 0.74
CA ILE A 167 -14.64 -17.55 -0.48
C ILE A 167 -15.49 -18.81 -0.47
N ASN A 168 -15.67 -19.42 -1.65
CA ASN A 168 -16.25 -20.76 -1.73
C ASN A 168 -15.18 -21.80 -1.35
N ASN A 169 -15.10 -22.13 -0.07
CA ASN A 169 -14.09 -23.04 0.47
C ASN A 169 -14.20 -24.45 -0.14
N GLN A 170 -15.41 -24.98 -0.33
CA GLN A 170 -15.61 -26.29 -0.93
C GLN A 170 -15.01 -26.36 -2.34
N TYR A 171 -15.33 -25.38 -3.19
CA TYR A 171 -14.78 -25.29 -4.53
C TYR A 171 -13.25 -25.17 -4.50
N TYR A 172 -12.72 -24.32 -3.61
CA TYR A 172 -11.28 -24.07 -3.53
C TYR A 172 -10.49 -25.31 -3.11
N MET A 173 -10.97 -26.02 -2.10
CA MET A 173 -10.35 -27.27 -1.64
C MET A 173 -10.35 -28.34 -2.72
N ASN A 174 -11.45 -28.47 -3.48
CA ASN A 174 -11.55 -29.43 -4.58
C ASN A 174 -10.58 -29.14 -5.73
N VAL A 175 -10.36 -27.87 -6.08
CA VAL A 175 -9.55 -27.48 -7.23
C VAL A 175 -8.05 -27.51 -6.93
N LYS A 176 -7.65 -27.07 -5.73
CA LYS A 176 -6.24 -26.85 -5.41
C LYS A 176 -5.54 -28.05 -4.82
N MET A 177 -6.27 -28.93 -4.13
CA MET A 177 -5.72 -30.14 -3.52
C MET A 177 -4.43 -29.90 -2.72
N VAL A 178 -4.38 -28.79 -1.96
CA VAL A 178 -3.25 -28.45 -1.09
C VAL A 178 -3.59 -28.76 0.36
N ASP A 179 -2.57 -28.89 1.21
CA ASP A 179 -2.77 -28.98 2.66
C ASP A 179 -3.15 -27.60 3.24
N TYR A 180 -4.34 -27.54 3.83
CA TYR A 180 -4.88 -26.36 4.49
C TYR A 180 -4.68 -26.46 6.00
N ASN A 181 -3.41 -26.52 6.42
CA ASN A 181 -2.98 -26.69 7.81
C ASN A 181 -3.42 -25.57 8.78
N PHE A 182 -4.09 -24.52 8.28
CA PHE A 182 -4.65 -23.43 9.07
C PHE A 182 -6.14 -23.60 9.37
N LEU A 183 -6.83 -24.57 8.75
CA LEU A 183 -8.23 -24.84 9.05
C LEU A 183 -8.34 -25.44 10.44
N ARG A 184 -9.43 -25.08 11.15
CA ARG A 184 -9.73 -25.70 12.44
C ARG A 184 -10.04 -27.19 12.23
N ASN A 185 -9.69 -28.03 13.19
CA ASN A 185 -9.97 -29.47 13.13
C ASN A 185 -11.47 -29.81 13.01
N ASP A 186 -12.34 -28.91 13.46
CA ASP A 186 -13.80 -29.03 13.38
C ASP A 186 -14.41 -28.35 12.15
N TYR A 187 -13.57 -27.88 11.23
CA TYR A 187 -14.02 -27.22 10.00
C TYR A 187 -14.57 -28.25 9.00
N SER A 188 -15.81 -28.04 8.57
CA SER A 188 -16.40 -28.67 7.38
C SER A 188 -16.88 -27.57 6.43
N PRO A 189 -16.58 -27.66 5.12
CA PRO A 189 -17.16 -26.77 4.12
C PRO A 189 -18.67 -26.98 3.94
#